data_AF-A0A533WZY2-F1
#
_entry.id   AF-A0A533WZY2-F1
#
_cell.length_a   1.000
_cell.length_b   1.000
_cell.length_c   1.000
_cell.angle_alpha   90.00
_cell.angle_beta   90.00
_cell.angle_gamma   90.00
#
_symmetry.space_group_name_H-M   'P 1'
#
loop_
_entity.id
_entity.type
_entity.pdbx_description
1 polymer ?
#
loop_
_entity_poly.entity_id
_entity_poly.type
_entity_poly.pdbx_seq_one_letter_code
_entity_poly.pdbx_strand_id
1 'polypeptide(L)'
;RDPFVRQVQQAAKETFGNAITSVSSAGTGPMYSFVKVLKAPCISIGGTYMFARIHSPNEFARIDLLNKTTKCIGRIMERFAS
;
A
#
# COMPACT_ATOMS: atom_id res chain seq x y z
N ARG A 1 15.51 -8.46 -3.18
CA ARG A 1 14.22 -7.83 -2.81
C ARG A 1 13.18 -8.94 -2.75
N ASP A 2 12.38 -8.98 -1.69
CA ASP A 2 11.35 -10.00 -1.46
C ASP A 2 10.35 -10.09 -2.64
N PRO A 3 9.96 -11.30 -3.11
CA PRO A 3 9.03 -11.46 -4.21
C PRO A 3 7.68 -10.76 -4.00
N PHE A 4 7.15 -10.77 -2.77
CA PHE A 4 5.88 -10.12 -2.43
C PHE A 4 5.95 -8.61 -2.66
N VAL A 5 7.05 -7.98 -2.25
CA VAL A 5 7.29 -6.54 -2.48
C VAL A 5 7.33 -6.20 -3.97
N ARG A 6 7.92 -7.08 -4.80
CA ARG A 6 7.97 -6.87 -6.26
C ARG A 6 6.58 -6.99 -6.90
N GLN A 7 5.79 -7.97 -6.50
CA GLN A 7 4.42 -8.15 -7.00
C GLN A 7 3.54 -6.94 -6.66
N VAL A 8 3.63 -6.44 -5.43
CA VAL A 8 2.89 -5.25 -4.99
C VAL A 8 3.33 -4.00 -5.75
N GLN A 9 4.65 -3.79 -5.93
CA GLN A 9 5.17 -2.67 -6.71
C GLN A 9 4.65 -2.68 -8.17
N GLN A 10 4.60 -3.85 -8.79
CA GLN A 10 4.10 -3.99 -10.17
C GLN A 10 2.60 -3.70 -10.26
N ALA A 11 1.78 -4.23 -9.34
CA ALA A 11 0.35 -3.94 -9.29
C ALA A 11 0.07 -2.43 -9.07
N ALA A 12 0.87 -1.78 -8.24
CA ALA A 12 0.80 -0.34 -8.03
C ALA A 12 1.16 0.44 -9.31
N LYS A 13 2.26 0.09 -9.97
CA LYS A 13 2.71 0.72 -11.21
C LYS A 13 1.65 0.63 -12.33
N GLU A 14 1.01 -0.52 -12.47
CA GLU A 14 -0.06 -0.71 -13.46
C GLU A 14 -1.33 0.09 -13.14
N THR A 15 -1.62 0.30 -11.85
CA THR A 15 -2.84 0.99 -11.42
C THR A 15 -2.68 2.51 -11.40
N PHE A 16 -1.49 3.00 -11.05
CA PHE A 16 -1.22 4.42 -10.81
C PHE A 16 -0.21 5.02 -11.82
N GLY A 17 0.34 4.24 -12.75
CA GLY A 17 1.31 4.65 -13.77
C GLY A 17 2.76 4.65 -13.29
N ASN A 18 3.00 4.94 -12.01
CA ASN A 18 4.32 4.85 -11.38
C ASN A 18 4.21 4.32 -9.94
N ALA A 19 5.31 3.83 -9.39
CA ALA A 19 5.39 3.36 -8.01
C ALA A 19 6.75 3.74 -7.39
N ILE A 20 6.71 4.50 -6.30
CA ILE A 20 7.88 4.83 -5.47
C ILE A 20 7.88 3.89 -4.27
N THR A 21 9.00 3.23 -4.00
CA THR A 21 9.15 2.34 -2.84
C THR A 21 10.10 2.98 -1.85
N SER A 22 9.59 3.31 -0.66
CA SER A 22 10.41 3.72 0.48
C SER A 22 10.71 2.52 1.39
N VAL A 23 11.87 2.53 2.05
CA VAL A 23 12.24 1.51 3.05
C VAL A 23 11.43 1.67 4.34
N SER A 24 11.12 2.91 4.70
CA SER A 24 10.33 3.24 5.89
C SER A 24 9.62 4.59 5.71
N SER A 25 8.71 4.92 6.61
CA SER A 25 8.14 6.26 6.77
C SER A 25 8.49 6.80 8.16
N ALA A 26 8.31 8.11 8.37
CA ALA A 26 8.44 8.73 9.69
C ALA A 26 7.29 8.34 10.63
N GLY A 27 6.18 7.85 10.08
CA GLY A 27 5.06 7.33 10.86
C GLY A 27 5.39 5.95 11.43
N THR A 28 4.86 5.67 12.61
CA THR A 28 5.00 4.36 13.24
C THR A 28 3.81 3.46 12.93
N GLY A 29 4.07 2.16 12.83
CA GLY A 29 3.05 1.13 12.78
C GLY A 29 3.60 -0.20 13.32
N PRO A 30 2.76 -1.17 13.66
CA PRO A 30 3.17 -2.41 14.33
C PRO A 30 3.90 -3.41 13.40
N MET A 31 4.51 -2.95 12.30
CA MET A 31 5.17 -3.81 11.30
C MET A 31 6.30 -4.66 11.88
N TYR A 32 6.97 -4.21 12.95
CA TYR A 32 8.00 -4.98 13.65
C TYR A 32 7.48 -6.36 14.10
N SER A 33 6.28 -6.40 14.67
CA SER A 33 5.69 -7.64 15.19
C SER A 33 5.39 -8.64 14.09
N PHE A 34 4.88 -8.19 12.95
CA PHE A 34 4.63 -9.06 11.78
C PHE A 34 5.93 -9.68 11.25
N VAL A 35 6.99 -8.87 11.12
CA VAL A 35 8.28 -9.36 10.60
C VAL A 35 9.00 -10.27 11.61
N LYS A 36 9.01 -9.92 12.90
CA LYS A 36 9.80 -10.64 13.90
C LYS A 36 9.10 -11.85 14.50
N VAL A 37 7.80 -11.76 14.75
CA VAL A 37 7.01 -12.84 15.36
C VAL A 37 6.46 -13.76 14.28
N LEU A 38 5.75 -13.21 13.29
CA LEU A 38 5.08 -14.01 12.25
C LEU A 38 5.99 -14.39 11.08
N LYS A 39 7.20 -13.80 11.00
CA LYS A 39 8.16 -13.99 9.89
C LYS A 39 7.55 -13.68 8.52
N ALA A 40 6.58 -12.77 8.47
CA ALA A 40 5.89 -12.40 7.24
C ALA A 40 6.49 -11.11 6.64
N PRO A 41 6.67 -11.00 5.32
CA PRO A 41 7.06 -9.74 4.69
C PRO A 41 5.94 -8.71 4.85
N CYS A 42 6.31 -7.45 5.05
CA CYS A 42 5.36 -6.34 5.21
C CYS A 42 5.60 -5.25 4.18
N ILE A 43 4.51 -4.71 3.64
CA ILE A 43 4.50 -3.52 2.79
C ILE A 43 3.24 -2.71 3.08
N SER A 44 3.39 -1.40 3.13
CA SER A 44 2.26 -0.47 3.24
C SER A 44 1.92 0.08 1.85
N ILE A 45 0.65 0.01 1.48
CA ILE A 45 0.12 0.54 0.22
C ILE A 45 -1.31 1.06 0.45
N GLY A 46 -1.66 2.15 -0.23
CA GLY A 46 -3.00 2.73 -0.22
C GLY A 46 -3.09 3.86 -1.24
N GLY A 47 -4.29 4.41 -1.43
CA GLY A 47 -4.54 5.56 -2.31
C GLY A 47 -4.99 6.81 -1.57
N THR A 48 -4.55 7.00 -0.33
CA THR A 48 -4.86 8.20 0.44
C THR A 48 -4.28 9.42 -0.26
N TYR A 49 -5.10 10.44 -0.48
CA TYR A 49 -4.62 11.71 -1.00
C TYR A 49 -3.75 12.41 0.06
N MET A 50 -2.64 13.02 -0.35
CA MET A 50 -1.68 13.63 0.58
C MET A 50 -2.33 14.67 1.51
N PHE A 51 -3.38 15.37 1.04
CA PHE A 51 -4.12 16.37 1.81
C PHE A 51 -5.45 15.85 2.38
N ALA A 52 -5.60 14.53 2.54
CA ALA A 52 -6.81 13.90 3.10
C ALA A 52 -7.12 14.31 4.55
N ARG A 53 -6.20 15.01 5.23
CA ARG A 53 -6.34 15.50 6.62
C ARG A 53 -6.64 14.37 7.61
N ILE A 54 -5.95 13.24 7.45
CA ILE A 54 -6.08 12.08 8.36
C ILE A 54 -5.86 12.54 9.81
N HIS A 55 -6.82 12.25 10.68
CA HIS A 55 -6.87 12.71 12.08
C HIS A 55 -6.96 14.23 12.26
N SER A 56 -7.62 14.95 11.33
CA SER A 56 -7.84 16.39 11.41
C SER A 56 -9.23 16.79 10.90
N PRO A 57 -9.76 17.99 11.26
CA PRO A 57 -11.08 18.42 10.79
C PRO A 57 -11.21 18.42 9.27
N ASN A 58 -12.39 18.04 8.77
CA ASN A 58 -12.69 17.85 7.36
C ASN A 58 -11.78 16.80 6.69
N GLU A 59 -11.50 15.70 7.39
CA GLU A 59 -10.92 14.49 6.80
C GLU A 59 -11.79 13.98 5.64
N PHE A 60 -11.16 13.61 4.52
CA PHE A 60 -11.90 13.16 3.35
C PHE A 60 -11.13 12.13 2.53
N ALA A 61 -11.86 11.38 1.71
CA ALA A 61 -11.32 10.47 0.72
C ALA A 61 -11.74 10.90 -0.69
N ARG A 62 -10.86 10.67 -1.66
CA ARG A 62 -11.15 10.86 -3.09
C ARG A 62 -11.78 9.59 -3.65
N ILE A 63 -13.00 9.69 -4.19
CA ILE A 63 -13.72 8.53 -4.74
C ILE A 63 -12.94 7.86 -5.88
N ASP A 64 -12.29 8.65 -6.75
CA ASP A 64 -11.48 8.11 -7.84
C ASP A 64 -10.26 7.34 -7.33
N LEU A 65 -9.61 7.81 -6.26
CA LEU A 65 -8.48 7.11 -5.64
C LEU A 65 -8.94 5.88 -4.86
N LEU A 66 -10.09 5.93 -4.20
CA LEU A 66 -10.70 4.78 -3.55
C LEU A 66 -10.94 3.65 -4.57
N ASN A 67 -11.60 3.97 -5.68
CA ASN A 67 -11.88 3.03 -6.76
C ASN A 67 -10.60 2.46 -7.40
N LYS A 68 -9.58 3.30 -7.63
CA LYS A 68 -8.28 2.83 -8.13
C LYS A 68 -7.59 1.92 -7.11
N THR A 69 -7.63 2.25 -5.83
CA THR A 69 -7.01 1.44 -4.78
C THR A 69 -7.66 0.07 -4.67
N THR A 70 -8.99 -0.01 -4.72
CA THR A 70 -9.73 -1.28 -4.77
C THR A 70 -9.25 -2.17 -5.92
N LYS A 71 -9.10 -1.59 -7.12
CA LYS A 71 -8.56 -2.29 -8.30
C LYS A 71 -7.09 -2.69 -8.14
N CYS A 72 -6.30 -1.93 -7.40
CA CYS A 72 -4.91 -2.26 -7.08
C CYS A 72 -4.85 -3.47 -6.12
N ILE A 73 -5.65 -3.46 -5.06
CA ILE A 73 -5.73 -4.57 -4.11
C ILE A 73 -6.17 -5.86 -4.82
N GLY A 74 -7.16 -5.79 -5.72
CA GLY A 74 -7.55 -6.95 -6.54
C GLY A 74 -6.38 -7.54 -7.34
N ARG A 75 -5.61 -6.70 -8.03
CA ARG A 75 -4.39 -7.14 -8.76
C ARG A 75 -3.33 -7.73 -7.86
N ILE A 76 -3.15 -7.20 -6.64
CA ILE A 76 -2.21 -7.74 -5.67
C ILE A 76 -2.64 -9.15 -5.26
N MET A 77 -3.93 -9.35 -4.99
CA MET A 77 -4.48 -10.66 -4.62
C MET A 77 -4.33 -11.68 -5.76
N GLU A 78 -4.65 -11.30 -6.99
CA GLU A 78 -4.49 -12.16 -8.18
C GLU A 78 -3.02 -12.60 -8.35
N ARG A 79 -2.07 -11.67 -8.19
CA ARG A 79 -0.64 -11.96 -8.31
C ARG A 79 -0.09 -12.76 -7.15
N PHE A 80 -0.62 -12.56 -5.95
CA PHE A 80 -0.21 -13.32 -4.76
C PHE A 80 -0.70 -14.77 -4.82
N ALA A 81 -1.84 -15.01 -5.45
CA ALA A 81 -2.40 -16.36 -5.64
C ALA A 81 -1.75 -17.16 -6.79
N SER A 82 -0.99 -16.49 -7.66
CA SER A 82 -0.29 -17.10 -8.82
C SER A 82 1.14 -17.50 -8.45
#